data_AF-A0A1Q3DDP8-F1
#
_entry.id   AF-A0A1Q3DDP8-F1
#
_cell.length_a   1.000
_cell.length_b   1.000
_cell.length_c   1.000
_cell.angle_alpha   90.00
_cell.angle_beta   90.00
_cell.angle_gamma   90.00
#
_symmetry.space_group_name_H-M   'P 1'
#
loop_
_entity.id
_entity.type
_entity.pdbx_description
1 polymer ?
#
loop_
_entity_poly.entity_id
_entity_poly.type
_entity_poly.pdbx_seq_one_letter_code
_entity_poly.pdbx_strand_id
1 'polypeptide(L)'
;MAAPRRDKGRAIRGSGIAIAILIGIALGCIFAFFFPHGFFGPDWPTQTRPFSKSTLQIGSSSCESPERVNMLKADVVSLSEKNAQLNKQVRELTERLRLSEQGKDNAQKQVMALGEQHKAGPFGTVKALRTSPTVLPDESVNPRLAKILDQVAVRKELIVALANSNVKTMLEVWFNSIKRVGITNYLVVALDDQILEFCKSNDVPVYKRDPNDGIDSIARTGGNHAVSGLKFRILREFLQLGYSVLLSDVDIIYLQNPFDHLYRDSDVESMSDGHNNMTAYGYNDVFDEPAMGWARYAHTMRIWVFNSGFFYIRPTIPSIELLDRVADRLARQQNSWDQAVFNEELYFPSHPGYDGLHAAKRTMDFYLFMNSKVLFKTVRTDAKLKKLKPVIVHVNYHPDKLPRMKAVVEFYVNGKQDALEPFPAGSNW
;
A
#
# COMPACT_ATOMS: atom_id res chain seq x y z
N MET A 1 -69.00 20.71 51.33
CA MET A 1 -69.39 21.78 50.38
C MET A 1 -68.61 21.55 49.11
N ALA A 2 -69.19 20.86 48.12
CA ALA A 2 -70.07 21.38 47.07
C ALA A 2 -69.27 21.91 45.87
N ALA A 3 -69.22 21.08 44.80
CA ALA A 3 -68.86 21.45 43.43
C ALA A 3 -70.03 22.23 42.75
N PRO A 4 -69.92 22.88 41.56
CA PRO A 4 -69.69 22.14 40.29
C PRO A 4 -69.13 22.89 39.03
N ARG A 5 -68.62 22.07 38.10
CA ARG A 5 -68.82 22.00 36.61
C ARG A 5 -68.72 23.23 35.67
N ARG A 6 -67.94 23.03 34.59
CA ARG A 6 -68.36 23.03 33.16
C ARG A 6 -67.27 22.37 32.28
N ASP A 7 -67.41 21.09 31.89
CA ASP A 7 -67.92 20.55 30.60
C ASP A 7 -67.27 21.18 29.34
N LYS A 8 -66.34 20.47 28.68
CA LYS A 8 -66.50 19.49 27.57
C LYS A 8 -66.44 20.13 26.17
N GLY A 9 -65.28 20.02 25.54
CA GLY A 9 -65.08 20.08 24.09
C GLY A 9 -64.23 18.89 23.67
N ARG A 10 -64.88 17.77 23.34
CA ARG A 10 -64.26 16.52 22.91
C ARG A 10 -63.92 16.66 21.42
N ALA A 11 -62.74 17.20 21.09
CA ALA A 11 -62.23 17.14 19.72
C ALA A 11 -61.63 15.76 19.48
N ILE A 12 -62.27 15.00 18.60
CA ILE A 12 -61.85 13.68 18.13
C ILE A 12 -60.47 13.84 17.48
N ARG A 13 -59.40 13.41 18.17
CA ARG A 13 -58.09 13.15 17.54
C ARG A 13 -58.28 11.95 16.61
N GLY A 14 -58.67 12.24 15.37
CA GLY A 14 -58.68 11.27 14.28
C GLY A 14 -57.28 10.66 14.16
N SER A 15 -57.20 9.37 14.39
CA SER A 15 -55.99 8.56 14.25
C SER A 15 -55.37 8.84 12.89
N GLY A 16 -54.12 9.32 12.84
CA GLY A 16 -53.38 9.56 11.59
C GLY A 16 -53.31 8.31 10.69
N ILE A 17 -53.54 7.13 11.27
CA ILE A 17 -53.68 5.86 10.58
C ILE A 17 -54.92 5.85 9.67
N ALA A 18 -56.05 6.40 10.10
CA ALA A 18 -57.27 6.46 9.28
C ALA A 18 -57.09 7.39 8.07
N ILE A 19 -56.36 8.50 8.23
CA ILE A 19 -56.02 9.41 7.14
C ILE A 19 -55.04 8.74 6.16
N ALA A 20 -54.03 8.03 6.67
CA ALA A 20 -53.09 7.29 5.82
C ALA A 20 -53.78 6.17 5.02
N ILE A 21 -54.74 5.47 5.63
CA ILE A 21 -55.54 4.45 4.93
C ILE A 21 -56.39 5.10 3.82
N LEU A 22 -57.05 6.22 4.09
CA LEU A 22 -57.82 6.95 3.08
C LEU A 22 -56.95 7.43 1.92
N ILE A 23 -55.75 7.95 2.20
CA ILE A 23 -54.79 8.36 1.16
C ILE A 23 -54.32 7.15 0.34
N GLY A 24 -54.02 6.02 1.01
CA GLY A 24 -53.62 4.79 0.33
C GLY A 24 -54.71 4.23 -0.59
N ILE A 25 -55.97 4.24 -0.14
CA ILE A 25 -57.11 3.82 -0.96
C ILE A 25 -57.31 4.78 -2.13
N ALA A 26 -57.23 6.10 -1.91
CA ALA A 26 -57.39 7.09 -2.98
C ALA A 26 -56.31 6.95 -4.06
N LEU A 27 -55.03 6.79 -3.66
CA LEU A 27 -53.93 6.54 -4.61
C LEU A 27 -54.11 5.20 -5.32
N GLY A 28 -54.52 4.14 -4.61
CA GLY A 28 -54.81 2.83 -5.19
C GLY A 28 -55.91 2.90 -6.26
N CYS A 29 -56.98 3.65 -6.01
CA CYS A 29 -58.06 3.86 -6.99
C CYS A 29 -57.61 4.68 -8.21
N ILE A 30 -56.75 5.70 -8.02
CA ILE A 30 -56.16 6.45 -9.13
C ILE A 30 -55.30 5.52 -9.98
N PHE A 31 -54.44 4.70 -9.38
CA PHE A 31 -53.61 3.76 -10.11
C PHE A 31 -54.44 2.69 -10.84
N ALA A 32 -55.50 2.16 -10.22
CA ALA A 32 -56.38 1.19 -10.86
C ALA A 32 -57.20 1.78 -12.03
N PHE A 33 -57.58 3.05 -11.96
CA PHE A 33 -58.34 3.72 -13.02
C PHE A 33 -57.47 4.13 -14.21
N PHE A 34 -56.25 4.62 -13.96
CA PHE A 34 -55.34 5.08 -15.01
C PHE A 34 -54.44 3.97 -15.57
N PHE A 35 -54.25 2.87 -14.83
CA PHE A 35 -53.40 1.74 -15.25
C PHE A 35 -54.11 0.39 -15.03
N PRO A 36 -55.24 0.12 -15.72
CA PRO A 36 -56.06 -1.08 -15.52
C PRO A 36 -55.37 -2.41 -15.89
N HIS A 37 -54.16 -2.34 -16.49
CA HIS A 37 -53.36 -3.50 -16.88
C HIS A 37 -51.99 -3.57 -16.19
N GLY A 38 -51.74 -2.76 -15.15
CA GLY A 38 -50.48 -2.74 -14.40
C GLY A 38 -49.28 -2.15 -15.17
N PHE A 39 -48.19 -1.84 -14.46
CA PHE A 39 -46.99 -1.19 -15.00
C PHE A 39 -45.93 -2.14 -15.56
N PHE A 40 -46.11 -3.45 -15.42
CA PHE A 40 -45.22 -4.47 -15.95
C PHE A 40 -46.06 -5.50 -16.69
N GLY A 41 -46.07 -5.43 -18.02
CA GLY A 41 -46.70 -6.42 -18.88
C GLY A 41 -45.86 -7.70 -18.93
N PRO A 42 -46.47 -8.89 -18.91
CA PRO A 42 -45.76 -10.15 -19.01
C PRO A 42 -45.24 -10.40 -20.44
N ASP A 43 -44.17 -11.17 -20.50
CA ASP A 43 -43.43 -11.61 -21.68
C ASP A 43 -44.30 -11.93 -22.90
N TRP A 44 -43.84 -11.49 -24.07
CA TRP A 44 -44.39 -11.89 -25.36
C TRP A 44 -44.07 -13.38 -25.64
N PRO A 45 -45.07 -14.21 -26.01
CA PRO A 45 -44.82 -15.55 -26.51
C PRO A 45 -44.31 -15.51 -27.95
N THR A 46 -43.25 -16.27 -28.19
CA THR A 46 -42.75 -16.64 -29.51
C THR A 46 -43.79 -17.51 -30.21
N GLN A 47 -44.51 -16.98 -31.21
CA GLN A 47 -45.19 -17.80 -32.21
C GLN A 47 -45.08 -17.21 -33.62
N THR A 48 -44.53 -18.05 -34.48
CA THR A 48 -44.42 -17.96 -35.93
C THR A 48 -45.77 -18.06 -36.66
N ARG A 49 -45.90 -17.34 -37.79
CA ARG A 49 -46.70 -17.57 -39.04
C ARG A 49 -47.63 -16.40 -39.43
N PRO A 50 -48.09 -16.29 -40.71
CA PRO A 50 -47.39 -15.62 -41.80
C PRO A 50 -48.16 -14.39 -42.32
N PHE A 51 -47.48 -13.57 -43.13
CA PHE A 51 -48.05 -12.43 -43.85
C PHE A 51 -49.34 -12.80 -44.62
N SER A 52 -50.42 -12.09 -44.30
CA SER A 52 -51.63 -12.02 -45.13
C SER A 52 -51.92 -10.55 -45.45
N LYS A 53 -52.21 -10.28 -46.73
CA LYS A 53 -52.45 -8.96 -47.32
C LYS A 53 -53.74 -8.33 -46.78
N SER A 54 -53.68 -7.04 -46.44
CA SER A 54 -54.84 -6.15 -46.59
C SER A 54 -54.42 -4.71 -46.82
N THR A 55 -54.76 -4.22 -48.00
CA THR A 55 -54.76 -2.83 -48.47
C THR A 55 -55.64 -1.95 -47.58
N LEU A 56 -55.22 -0.72 -47.24
CA LEU A 56 -56.12 0.43 -47.06
C LEU A 56 -55.35 1.77 -46.95
N GLN A 57 -55.62 2.62 -47.95
CA GLN A 57 -55.81 4.08 -47.90
C GLN A 57 -54.76 4.95 -47.19
N ILE A 58 -53.88 5.55 -48.01
CA ILE A 58 -53.14 6.77 -47.67
C ILE A 58 -54.07 7.96 -47.87
N GLY A 59 -54.57 8.51 -46.76
CA GLY A 59 -55.17 9.84 -46.69
C GLY A 59 -54.08 10.91 -46.58
N SER A 60 -54.18 11.90 -47.45
CA SER A 60 -53.34 13.11 -47.49
C SER A 60 -53.56 14.01 -46.26
N SER A 61 -52.48 14.48 -45.63
CA SER A 61 -52.48 15.76 -44.90
C SER A 61 -51.10 16.42 -44.88
N SER A 62 -51.05 17.62 -45.48
CA SER A 62 -50.12 18.76 -45.37
C SER A 62 -48.66 18.53 -44.93
N CYS A 63 -47.73 18.92 -45.81
CA CYS A 63 -46.31 19.13 -45.53
C CYS A 63 -46.09 20.01 -44.28
N GLU A 64 -45.40 19.48 -43.28
CA GLU A 64 -44.86 20.27 -42.16
C GLU A 64 -43.88 21.33 -42.70
N SER A 65 -43.85 22.52 -42.09
CA SER A 65 -42.97 23.59 -42.55
C SER A 65 -41.49 23.18 -42.45
N PRO A 66 -40.63 23.55 -43.43
CA PRO A 66 -39.21 23.19 -43.44
C PRO A 66 -38.46 23.58 -42.15
N GLU A 67 -38.91 24.64 -41.48
CA GLU A 67 -38.38 25.13 -40.21
C GLU A 67 -38.62 24.16 -39.05
N ARG A 68 -39.80 23.53 -38.97
CA ARG A 68 -40.10 22.51 -37.95
C ARG A 68 -39.27 21.26 -38.14
N VAL A 69 -39.07 20.85 -39.39
CA VAL A 69 -38.22 19.69 -39.72
C VAL A 69 -36.76 19.95 -39.33
N ASN A 70 -36.27 21.18 -39.52
CA ASN A 70 -34.91 21.56 -39.12
C ASN A 70 -34.74 21.65 -37.60
N MET A 71 -35.73 22.16 -36.87
CA MET A 71 -35.74 22.13 -35.40
C MET A 71 -35.73 20.71 -34.86
N LEU A 72 -36.58 19.83 -35.37
CA LEU A 72 -36.63 18.43 -34.94
C LEU A 72 -35.31 17.70 -35.20
N LYS A 73 -34.64 17.99 -36.33
CA LYS A 73 -33.30 17.45 -36.60
C LYS A 73 -32.27 17.94 -35.58
N ALA A 74 -32.30 19.22 -35.21
CA ALA A 74 -31.40 19.77 -34.20
C ALA A 74 -31.63 19.13 -32.81
N ASP A 75 -32.89 18.93 -32.43
CA ASP A 75 -33.25 18.26 -31.18
C ASP A 75 -32.79 16.79 -31.15
N VAL A 76 -32.94 16.07 -32.27
CA VAL A 76 -32.46 14.69 -32.40
C VAL A 76 -30.94 14.60 -32.25
N VAL A 77 -30.20 15.56 -32.82
CA VAL A 77 -28.73 15.62 -32.66
C VAL A 77 -28.37 15.93 -31.20
N SER A 78 -29.02 16.89 -30.56
CA SER A 78 -28.76 17.23 -29.15
C SER A 78 -29.09 16.06 -28.20
N LEU A 79 -30.20 15.34 -28.45
CA LEU A 79 -30.56 14.15 -27.68
C LEU A 79 -29.57 13.00 -27.91
N SER A 80 -29.05 12.85 -29.13
CA SER A 80 -28.01 11.87 -29.45
C SER A 80 -26.72 12.15 -28.68
N GLU A 81 -26.28 13.41 -28.62
CA GLU A 81 -25.09 13.82 -27.86
C GLU A 81 -25.28 13.58 -26.35
N LYS A 82 -26.44 13.95 -25.78
CA LYS A 82 -26.77 13.66 -24.37
C LYS A 82 -26.79 12.16 -24.08
N ASN A 83 -27.33 11.35 -24.99
CA ASN A 83 -27.30 9.89 -24.86
C ASN A 83 -25.87 9.35 -24.90
N ALA A 84 -24.99 9.89 -25.75
CA ALA A 84 -23.58 9.50 -25.77
C ALA A 84 -22.88 9.83 -24.44
N GLN A 85 -23.18 10.99 -23.85
CA GLN A 85 -22.61 11.41 -22.57
C GLN A 85 -23.13 10.59 -21.39
N LEU A 86 -24.43 10.30 -21.35
CA LEU A 86 -25.03 9.40 -20.35
C LEU A 86 -24.44 7.99 -20.46
N ASN A 87 -24.26 7.47 -21.68
CA ASN A 87 -23.62 6.17 -21.90
C ASN A 87 -22.15 6.14 -21.42
N LYS A 88 -21.44 7.27 -21.44
CA LYS A 88 -20.10 7.38 -20.86
C LYS A 88 -20.13 7.35 -19.33
N GLN A 89 -21.06 8.08 -18.72
CA GLN A 89 -21.25 8.09 -17.27
C GLN A 89 -21.68 6.73 -16.73
N VAL A 90 -22.59 6.03 -17.43
CA VAL A 90 -23.02 4.67 -17.08
C VAL A 90 -21.83 3.71 -17.12
N ARG A 91 -20.96 3.79 -18.13
CA ARG A 91 -19.74 2.97 -18.20
C ARG A 91 -18.80 3.24 -17.02
N GLU A 92 -18.53 4.51 -16.71
CA GLU A 92 -17.67 4.88 -15.59
C GLU A 92 -18.24 4.43 -14.23
N LEU A 93 -19.54 4.62 -14.01
CA LEU A 93 -20.22 4.16 -12.80
C LEU A 93 -20.24 2.63 -12.68
N THR A 94 -20.41 1.92 -13.80
CA THR A 94 -20.35 0.45 -13.84
C THR A 94 -18.95 -0.04 -13.48
N GLU A 95 -17.91 0.65 -13.94
CA GLU A 95 -16.52 0.31 -13.62
C GLU A 95 -16.19 0.60 -12.15
N ARG A 96 -16.65 1.72 -11.61
CA ARG A 96 -16.54 2.02 -10.15
C ARG A 96 -17.33 1.03 -9.30
N LEU A 97 -18.52 0.61 -9.74
CA LEU A 97 -19.32 -0.40 -9.07
C LEU A 97 -18.58 -1.74 -9.07
N ARG A 98 -18.01 -2.14 -10.20
CA ARG A 98 -17.20 -3.36 -10.31
C ARG A 98 -15.96 -3.34 -9.42
N LEU A 99 -15.28 -2.19 -9.28
CA LEU A 99 -14.15 -2.03 -8.36
C LEU A 99 -14.58 -2.11 -6.88
N SER A 100 -15.73 -1.51 -6.54
CA SER A 100 -16.33 -1.59 -5.20
C SER A 100 -16.79 -3.02 -4.85
N GLU A 101 -17.40 -3.72 -5.81
CA GLU A 101 -17.77 -5.13 -5.71
C GLU A 101 -16.53 -6.03 -5.58
N GLN A 102 -15.45 -5.77 -6.34
CA GLN A 102 -14.18 -6.48 -6.16
C GLN A 102 -13.57 -6.26 -4.77
N GLY A 103 -13.68 -5.06 -4.18
CA GLY A 103 -13.25 -4.78 -2.81
C GLY A 103 -14.05 -5.57 -1.77
N LYS A 104 -15.37 -5.65 -1.93
CA LYS A 104 -16.25 -6.47 -1.09
C LYS A 104 -16.00 -7.96 -1.27
N ASP A 105 -15.84 -8.42 -2.51
CA ASP A 105 -15.51 -9.79 -2.86
C ASP A 105 -14.13 -10.18 -2.32
N ASN A 106 -13.15 -9.28 -2.28
CA ASN A 106 -11.84 -9.56 -1.68
C ASN A 106 -11.93 -9.70 -0.16
N ALA A 107 -12.75 -8.88 0.52
CA ALA A 107 -13.04 -9.05 1.94
C ALA A 107 -13.78 -10.37 2.20
N GLN A 108 -14.75 -10.73 1.35
CA GLN A 108 -15.51 -11.98 1.44
C GLN A 108 -14.64 -13.20 1.10
N LYS A 109 -13.73 -13.08 0.14
CA LYS A 109 -12.73 -14.10 -0.21
C LYS A 109 -11.65 -14.24 0.85
N GLN A 110 -11.27 -13.18 1.56
CA GLN A 110 -10.44 -13.29 2.76
C GLN A 110 -11.17 -14.07 3.86
N VAL A 111 -12.47 -13.84 4.05
CA VAL A 111 -13.31 -14.61 5.00
C VAL A 111 -13.48 -16.07 4.56
N MET A 112 -13.60 -16.35 3.25
CA MET A 112 -13.67 -17.73 2.72
C MET A 112 -12.32 -18.46 2.73
N ALA A 113 -11.21 -17.74 2.50
CA ALA A 113 -9.85 -18.28 2.58
C ALA A 113 -9.42 -18.59 4.03
N LEU A 114 -10.08 -17.99 5.02
CA LEU A 114 -9.89 -18.23 6.44
C LEU A 114 -10.60 -19.48 6.99
N GLY A 115 -11.16 -20.34 6.12
CA GLY A 115 -11.55 -21.73 6.39
C GLY A 115 -12.05 -22.05 7.81
N GLU A 116 -13.36 -22.29 7.94
CA GLU A 116 -14.08 -22.55 9.20
C GLU A 116 -14.19 -21.35 10.16
N GLN A 117 -15.41 -21.08 10.65
CA GLN A 117 -15.63 -20.14 11.73
C GLN A 117 -14.99 -20.67 13.01
N HIS A 118 -13.74 -20.29 13.25
CA HIS A 118 -13.01 -20.67 14.44
C HIS A 118 -13.57 -19.94 15.67
N LYS A 119 -13.99 -20.68 16.70
CA LYS A 119 -14.27 -20.08 18.01
C LYS A 119 -12.98 -19.51 18.58
N ALA A 120 -13.07 -18.33 19.20
CA ALA A 120 -11.94 -17.78 19.93
C ALA A 120 -11.51 -18.76 21.03
N GLY A 121 -10.21 -19.06 21.10
CA GLY A 121 -9.64 -19.88 22.17
C GLY A 121 -9.74 -19.21 23.54
N PRO A 122 -9.33 -19.91 24.61
CA PRO A 122 -9.28 -19.35 25.97
C PRO A 122 -8.50 -18.03 26.09
N PHE A 123 -8.69 -17.34 27.21
CA PHE A 123 -7.99 -16.09 27.52
C PHE A 123 -6.46 -16.26 27.38
N GLY A 124 -5.81 -15.35 26.65
CA GLY A 124 -4.36 -15.36 26.41
C GLY A 124 -3.88 -16.32 25.31
N THR A 125 -4.75 -17.15 24.71
CA THR A 125 -4.33 -18.11 23.66
C THR A 125 -4.65 -17.63 22.24
N VAL A 126 -5.51 -16.62 22.09
CA VAL A 126 -5.91 -16.08 20.78
C VAL A 126 -4.76 -15.32 20.14
N LYS A 127 -4.39 -15.71 18.92
CA LYS A 127 -3.42 -15.00 18.09
C LYS A 127 -4.10 -14.56 16.79
N ALA A 128 -3.99 -13.27 16.46
CA ALA A 128 -4.45 -12.77 15.17
C ALA A 128 -3.63 -13.39 14.03
N LEU A 129 -4.23 -13.51 12.84
CA LEU A 129 -3.48 -13.81 11.62
C LEU A 129 -2.55 -12.62 11.36
N ARG A 130 -1.25 -12.79 11.60
CA ARG A 130 -0.27 -11.69 11.52
C ARG A 130 0.27 -11.46 10.13
N THR A 131 0.02 -12.37 9.19
CA THR A 131 0.46 -12.23 7.79
C THR A 131 -0.70 -12.48 6.86
N SER A 132 -0.89 -11.57 5.92
CA SER A 132 -1.80 -11.80 4.80
C SER A 132 -1.29 -12.96 3.92
N PRO A 133 -2.19 -13.66 3.20
CA PRO A 133 -1.75 -14.65 2.23
C PRO A 133 -0.88 -14.01 1.15
N THR A 134 0.08 -14.78 0.64
CA THR A 134 0.91 -14.34 -0.48
C THR A 134 0.08 -14.25 -1.75
N VAL A 135 0.36 -13.27 -2.60
CA VAL A 135 -0.28 -13.14 -3.91
C VAL A 135 0.13 -14.29 -4.82
N LEU A 136 -0.73 -14.60 -5.79
CA LEU A 136 -0.36 -15.49 -6.88
C LEU A 136 0.67 -14.79 -7.78
N PRO A 137 1.82 -15.43 -8.07
CA PRO A 137 2.82 -14.86 -8.97
C PRO A 137 2.23 -14.54 -10.35
N ASP A 138 2.50 -13.34 -10.86
CA ASP A 138 2.17 -12.93 -12.24
C ASP A 138 3.44 -12.68 -13.05
N GLU A 139 3.93 -13.72 -13.73
CA GLU A 139 5.13 -13.64 -14.56
C GLU A 139 5.03 -12.65 -15.73
N SER A 140 3.80 -12.26 -16.14
CA SER A 140 3.60 -11.31 -17.24
C SER A 140 4.06 -9.90 -16.89
N VAL A 141 4.16 -9.58 -15.60
CA VAL A 141 4.62 -8.28 -15.09
C VAL A 141 6.06 -7.99 -15.54
N ASN A 142 6.95 -8.99 -15.42
CA ASN A 142 8.34 -8.84 -15.81
C ASN A 142 8.98 -10.22 -16.07
N PRO A 143 8.81 -10.79 -17.27
CA PRO A 143 9.28 -12.15 -17.58
C PRO A 143 10.80 -12.31 -17.47
N ARG A 144 11.58 -11.25 -17.74
CA ARG A 144 13.05 -11.32 -17.60
C ARG A 144 13.44 -11.40 -16.13
N LEU A 145 12.87 -10.53 -15.30
CA LEU A 145 13.12 -10.56 -13.87
C LEU A 145 12.68 -11.88 -13.26
N ALA A 146 11.50 -12.40 -13.64
CA ALA A 146 10.99 -13.69 -13.17
C ALA A 146 12.00 -14.84 -13.34
N LYS A 147 12.62 -14.94 -14.53
CA LYS A 147 13.67 -15.95 -14.82
C LYS A 147 14.91 -15.80 -13.96
N ILE A 148 15.36 -14.56 -13.72
CA ILE A 148 16.52 -14.30 -12.86
C ILE A 148 16.19 -14.65 -11.41
N LEU A 149 15.02 -14.26 -10.93
CA LEU A 149 14.59 -14.54 -9.55
C LEU A 149 14.44 -16.04 -9.29
N ASP A 150 14.00 -16.83 -10.27
CA ASP A 150 13.89 -18.28 -10.13
C ASP A 150 15.26 -18.95 -9.94
N GLN A 151 16.33 -18.36 -10.49
CA GLN A 151 17.69 -18.87 -10.35
C GLN A 151 18.38 -18.39 -9.06
N VAL A 152 18.09 -17.17 -8.62
CA VAL A 152 18.84 -16.50 -7.54
C VAL A 152 18.14 -16.61 -6.18
N ALA A 153 16.81 -16.62 -6.14
CA ALA A 153 16.10 -16.61 -4.88
C ALA A 153 16.08 -17.99 -4.22
N VAL A 154 16.29 -18.02 -2.90
CA VAL A 154 16.12 -19.22 -2.08
C VAL A 154 14.80 -19.09 -1.37
N ARG A 155 13.92 -20.10 -1.42
CA ARG A 155 12.56 -20.04 -0.83
C ARG A 155 11.74 -18.80 -1.23
N LYS A 156 11.92 -18.32 -2.47
CA LYS A 156 11.31 -17.09 -2.99
C LYS A 156 11.61 -15.85 -2.11
N GLU A 157 12.73 -15.82 -1.41
CA GLU A 157 13.25 -14.65 -0.68
C GLU A 157 14.66 -14.30 -1.14
N LEU A 158 14.97 -13.00 -1.21
CA LEU A 158 16.30 -12.52 -1.57
C LEU A 158 16.58 -11.10 -1.06
N ILE A 159 17.86 -10.76 -0.94
CA ILE A 159 18.33 -9.40 -0.69
C ILE A 159 18.32 -8.63 -2.01
N VAL A 160 17.80 -7.40 -2.00
CA VAL A 160 17.80 -6.52 -3.18
C VAL A 160 18.43 -5.19 -2.82
N ALA A 161 19.44 -4.78 -3.59
CA ALA A 161 20.05 -3.45 -3.50
C ALA A 161 19.96 -2.72 -4.84
N LEU A 162 19.67 -1.43 -4.81
CA LEU A 162 19.67 -0.58 -6.00
C LEU A 162 20.94 0.26 -6.01
N ALA A 163 21.63 0.33 -7.14
CA ALA A 163 22.89 1.06 -7.23
C ALA A 163 23.10 1.74 -8.58
N ASN A 164 23.64 2.96 -8.51
CA ASN A 164 24.26 3.66 -9.64
C ASN A 164 25.76 3.86 -9.37
N SER A 165 26.46 4.36 -10.38
CA SER A 165 27.88 4.64 -10.40
C SER A 165 28.38 5.49 -9.24
N ASN A 166 27.56 6.39 -8.69
CA ASN A 166 27.93 7.26 -7.56
C ASN A 166 28.22 6.48 -6.28
N VAL A 167 27.63 5.30 -6.12
CA VAL A 167 27.77 4.47 -4.92
C VAL A 167 28.62 3.22 -5.14
N LYS A 168 29.33 3.13 -6.28
CA LYS A 168 30.14 1.97 -6.69
C LYS A 168 31.07 1.45 -5.59
N THR A 169 31.79 2.34 -4.91
CA THR A 169 32.76 1.96 -3.87
C THR A 169 32.10 1.43 -2.60
N MET A 170 30.90 1.91 -2.25
CA MET A 170 30.11 1.35 -1.14
C MET A 170 29.50 -0.01 -1.54
N LEU A 171 29.00 -0.12 -2.78
CA LEU A 171 28.50 -1.37 -3.34
C LEU A 171 29.56 -2.49 -3.30
N GLU A 172 30.84 -2.15 -3.56
CA GLU A 172 31.95 -3.09 -3.44
C GLU A 172 32.10 -3.65 -2.03
N VAL A 173 32.06 -2.80 -1.00
CA VAL A 173 32.10 -3.24 0.39
C VAL A 173 30.87 -4.09 0.73
N TRP A 174 29.71 -3.68 0.24
CA TRP A 174 28.43 -4.35 0.43
C TRP A 174 28.45 -5.80 -0.10
N PHE A 175 28.74 -6.03 -1.38
CA PHE A 175 28.71 -7.41 -1.91
C PHE A 175 29.86 -8.25 -1.38
N ASN A 176 31.02 -7.65 -1.06
CA ASN A 176 32.12 -8.40 -0.46
C ASN A 176 31.77 -8.87 0.95
N SER A 177 30.99 -8.10 1.71
CA SER A 177 30.47 -8.54 3.01
C SER A 177 29.49 -9.71 2.88
N ILE A 178 28.58 -9.66 1.89
CA ILE A 178 27.63 -10.73 1.58
C ILE A 178 28.34 -12.03 1.17
N LYS A 179 29.27 -11.93 0.21
CA LYS A 179 30.08 -13.07 -0.26
C LYS A 179 30.87 -13.72 0.86
N ARG A 180 31.47 -12.91 1.75
CA ARG A 180 32.22 -13.40 2.91
C ARG A 180 31.36 -14.21 3.87
N VAL A 181 30.12 -13.78 4.10
CA VAL A 181 29.15 -14.50 4.93
C VAL A 181 28.61 -15.76 4.24
N GLY A 182 28.72 -15.83 2.90
CA GLY A 182 28.23 -16.97 2.11
C GLY A 182 26.74 -16.89 1.79
N ILE A 183 26.16 -15.69 1.78
CA ILE A 183 24.76 -15.48 1.39
C ILE A 183 24.66 -15.61 -0.14
N THR A 184 23.75 -16.45 -0.64
CA THR A 184 23.62 -16.75 -2.08
C THR A 184 22.45 -16.06 -2.75
N ASN A 185 21.36 -15.79 -2.01
CA ASN A 185 20.14 -15.18 -2.52
C ASN A 185 20.17 -13.65 -2.38
N TYR A 186 20.93 -13.00 -3.26
CA TYR A 186 20.99 -11.54 -3.36
C TYR A 186 21.06 -11.10 -4.83
N LEU A 187 20.52 -9.92 -5.12
CA LEU A 187 20.47 -9.34 -6.46
C LEU A 187 20.74 -7.84 -6.39
N VAL A 188 21.65 -7.36 -7.25
CA VAL A 188 21.83 -5.92 -7.48
C VAL A 188 20.95 -5.48 -8.63
N VAL A 189 20.13 -4.47 -8.42
CA VAL A 189 19.42 -3.77 -9.49
C VAL A 189 20.28 -2.61 -9.96
N ALA A 190 20.90 -2.78 -11.12
CA ALA A 190 21.76 -1.78 -11.74
C ALA A 190 20.91 -0.66 -12.35
N LEU A 191 21.21 0.58 -11.95
CA LEU A 191 20.55 1.79 -12.43
C LEU A 191 21.29 2.44 -13.62
N ASP A 192 22.53 2.01 -13.90
CA ASP A 192 23.30 2.42 -15.07
C ASP A 192 24.18 1.26 -15.60
N ASP A 193 24.76 1.45 -16.79
CA ASP A 193 25.63 0.44 -17.42
C ASP A 193 26.94 0.22 -16.66
N GLN A 194 27.43 1.24 -15.95
CA GLN A 194 28.67 1.12 -15.20
C GLN A 194 28.52 0.13 -14.04
N ILE A 195 27.41 0.16 -13.32
CA ILE A 195 27.10 -0.83 -12.27
C ILE A 195 26.80 -2.19 -12.87
N LEU A 196 26.11 -2.26 -14.00
CA LEU A 196 25.85 -3.54 -14.68
C LEU A 196 27.16 -4.28 -14.97
N GLU A 197 28.12 -3.61 -15.62
CA GLU A 197 29.41 -4.22 -15.97
C GLU A 197 30.30 -4.44 -14.74
N PHE A 198 30.22 -3.57 -13.73
CA PHE A 198 30.92 -3.76 -12.46
C PHE A 198 30.44 -5.02 -11.72
N CYS A 199 29.13 -5.27 -11.66
CA CYS A 199 28.59 -6.47 -11.03
C CYS A 199 28.97 -7.73 -11.82
N LYS A 200 28.86 -7.71 -13.17
CA LYS A 200 29.27 -8.84 -14.02
C LYS A 200 30.74 -9.20 -13.84
N SER A 201 31.63 -8.21 -13.90
CA SER A 201 33.09 -8.42 -13.74
C SER A 201 33.50 -8.91 -12.35
N ASN A 202 32.59 -8.84 -11.37
CA ASN A 202 32.82 -9.32 -10.01
C ASN A 202 31.92 -10.51 -9.67
N ASP A 203 31.32 -11.22 -10.62
CA ASP A 203 30.43 -12.37 -10.34
C ASP A 203 29.33 -12.05 -9.32
N VAL A 204 28.70 -10.88 -9.46
CA VAL A 204 27.57 -10.43 -8.63
C VAL A 204 26.28 -10.56 -9.45
N PRO A 205 25.26 -11.29 -8.97
CA PRO A 205 23.96 -11.36 -9.64
C PRO A 205 23.38 -9.97 -9.83
N VAL A 206 23.00 -9.65 -11.07
CA VAL A 206 22.59 -8.30 -11.44
C VAL A 206 21.43 -8.30 -12.41
N TYR A 207 20.52 -7.34 -12.21
CA TYR A 207 19.40 -7.04 -13.09
C TYR A 207 19.43 -5.56 -13.45
N LYS A 208 19.49 -5.24 -14.75
CA LYS A 208 19.18 -3.89 -15.24
C LYS A 208 17.79 -3.94 -15.86
N ARG A 209 16.97 -2.91 -15.69
CA ARG A 209 15.68 -2.78 -16.38
C ARG A 209 15.88 -2.49 -17.87
N ASP A 210 14.83 -2.70 -18.67
CA ASP A 210 14.82 -2.23 -20.05
C ASP A 210 14.88 -0.71 -20.10
N PRO A 211 15.56 -0.13 -21.12
CA PRO A 211 15.66 1.31 -21.26
C PRO A 211 14.29 1.96 -21.26
N ASN A 212 14.15 2.99 -20.44
CA ASN A 212 12.97 3.83 -20.35
C ASN A 212 13.45 5.24 -20.02
N ASP A 213 13.42 6.15 -21.00
CA ASP A 213 14.02 7.49 -20.90
C ASP A 213 13.60 8.27 -19.63
N GLY A 214 12.36 8.10 -19.18
CA GLY A 214 11.85 8.73 -17.96
C GLY A 214 12.43 8.14 -16.68
N ILE A 215 12.60 6.82 -16.62
CA ILE A 215 13.18 6.12 -15.48
C ILE A 215 14.71 6.24 -15.48
N ASP A 216 15.33 6.15 -16.65
CA ASP A 216 16.78 6.18 -16.84
C ASP A 216 17.35 7.57 -16.54
N SER A 217 16.63 8.64 -16.89
CA SER A 217 17.01 10.00 -16.50
C SER A 217 16.95 10.20 -14.98
N ILE A 218 15.92 9.68 -14.30
CA ILE A 218 15.81 9.69 -12.84
C ILE A 218 16.93 8.87 -12.19
N ALA A 219 17.24 7.69 -12.73
CA ALA A 219 18.31 6.82 -12.25
C ALA A 219 19.71 7.46 -12.37
N ARG A 220 19.95 8.20 -13.47
CA ARG A 220 21.25 8.81 -13.77
C ARG A 220 21.47 10.18 -13.14
N THR A 221 20.42 11.01 -13.10
CA THR A 221 20.51 12.44 -12.74
C THR A 221 19.54 12.87 -11.65
N GLY A 222 18.63 11.99 -11.23
CA GLY A 222 17.67 12.30 -10.18
C GLY A 222 18.37 12.46 -8.82
N GLY A 223 17.89 13.42 -8.04
CA GLY A 223 18.26 13.51 -6.63
C GLY A 223 17.73 12.31 -5.83
N ASN A 224 18.19 12.17 -4.58
CA ASN A 224 17.83 11.05 -3.69
C ASN A 224 16.32 10.75 -3.67
N HIS A 225 15.46 11.79 -3.70
CA HIS A 225 14.01 11.64 -3.71
C HIS A 225 13.47 10.90 -4.94
N ALA A 226 13.97 11.23 -6.14
CA ALA A 226 13.50 10.62 -7.38
C ALA A 226 13.97 9.15 -7.50
N VAL A 227 15.21 8.88 -7.06
CA VAL A 227 15.75 7.50 -6.94
C VAL A 227 14.96 6.68 -5.92
N SER A 228 14.57 7.28 -4.79
CA SER A 228 13.73 6.63 -3.79
C SER A 228 12.32 6.30 -4.31
N GLY A 229 11.70 7.15 -5.15
CA GLY A 229 10.44 6.79 -5.81
C GLY A 229 10.57 5.57 -6.75
N LEU A 230 11.68 5.50 -7.48
CA LEU A 230 12.00 4.35 -8.34
C LEU A 230 12.20 3.06 -7.53
N LYS A 231 12.81 3.15 -6.35
CA LYS A 231 13.01 2.02 -5.41
C LYS A 231 11.72 1.25 -5.15
N PHE A 232 10.65 1.95 -4.72
CA PHE A 232 9.39 1.28 -4.39
C PHE A 232 8.67 0.71 -5.61
N ARG A 233 8.77 1.36 -6.78
CA ARG A 233 8.23 0.81 -8.04
C ARG A 233 8.93 -0.48 -8.45
N ILE A 234 10.25 -0.54 -8.29
CA ILE A 234 11.02 -1.74 -8.59
C ILE A 234 10.64 -2.86 -7.62
N LEU A 235 10.61 -2.59 -6.31
CA LEU A 235 10.21 -3.58 -5.31
C LEU A 235 8.81 -4.16 -5.58
N ARG A 236 7.88 -3.34 -6.07
CA ARG A 236 6.53 -3.78 -6.41
C ARG A 236 6.52 -4.94 -7.40
N GLU A 237 7.38 -4.89 -8.43
CA GLU A 237 7.47 -5.95 -9.44
C GLU A 237 7.90 -7.28 -8.82
N PHE A 238 8.85 -7.26 -7.87
CA PHE A 238 9.26 -8.47 -7.15
C PHE A 238 8.11 -9.08 -6.34
N LEU A 239 7.32 -8.22 -5.68
CA LEU A 239 6.17 -8.68 -4.90
C LEU A 239 5.07 -9.27 -5.80
N GLN A 240 4.79 -8.66 -6.95
CA GLN A 240 3.83 -9.20 -7.93
C GLN A 240 4.28 -10.53 -8.53
N LEU A 241 5.59 -10.74 -8.65
CA LEU A 241 6.19 -12.02 -9.03
C LEU A 241 6.18 -13.05 -7.89
N GLY A 242 5.66 -12.71 -6.71
CA GLY A 242 5.55 -13.63 -5.56
C GLY A 242 6.85 -13.82 -4.76
N TYR A 243 7.82 -12.90 -4.88
CA TYR A 243 9.08 -12.95 -4.13
C TYR A 243 9.06 -11.99 -2.95
N SER A 244 9.49 -12.46 -1.78
CA SER A 244 9.75 -11.61 -0.63
C SER A 244 11.11 -10.94 -0.80
N VAL A 245 11.19 -9.66 -0.44
CA VAL A 245 12.42 -8.87 -0.62
C VAL A 245 12.91 -8.38 0.73
N LEU A 246 14.20 -8.63 1.01
CA LEU A 246 14.94 -7.87 2.01
C LEU A 246 15.62 -6.70 1.28
N LEU A 247 14.98 -5.53 1.31
CA LEU A 247 15.58 -4.32 0.76
C LEU A 247 16.84 -3.98 1.56
N SER A 248 17.90 -3.63 0.85
CA SER A 248 19.14 -3.16 1.43
C SER A 248 19.68 -1.97 0.68
N ASP A 249 19.88 -0.87 1.39
CA ASP A 249 20.78 0.19 0.93
C ASP A 249 22.22 -0.34 0.87
N VAL A 250 23.04 0.33 0.08
CA VAL A 250 24.43 -0.06 -0.25
C VAL A 250 25.43 0.27 0.86
N ASP A 251 25.03 1.04 1.86
CA ASP A 251 25.83 1.43 3.03
C ASP A 251 25.61 0.49 4.24
N ILE A 252 25.30 -0.76 3.93
CA ILE A 252 25.06 -1.84 4.90
C ILE A 252 26.18 -2.89 4.81
N ILE A 253 26.64 -3.35 5.97
CA ILE A 253 27.65 -4.40 6.09
C ILE A 253 26.98 -5.64 6.66
N TYR A 254 27.12 -6.77 5.97
CA TYR A 254 26.64 -8.07 6.44
C TYR A 254 27.73 -8.80 7.22
N LEU A 255 27.36 -9.28 8.41
CA LEU A 255 28.26 -10.01 9.32
C LEU A 255 27.75 -11.44 9.60
N GLN A 256 26.46 -11.66 9.40
CA GLN A 256 25.77 -12.95 9.47
C GLN A 256 24.65 -12.99 8.41
N ASN A 257 24.14 -14.19 8.14
CA ASN A 257 23.06 -14.37 7.17
C ASN A 257 21.73 -13.84 7.76
N PRO A 258 21.13 -12.77 7.21
CA PRO A 258 19.95 -12.16 7.80
C PRO A 258 18.73 -13.08 7.79
N PHE A 259 18.65 -14.01 6.83
CA PHE A 259 17.50 -14.92 6.69
C PHE A 259 17.36 -15.88 7.87
N ASP A 260 18.42 -16.11 8.65
CA ASP A 260 18.37 -16.94 9.86
C ASP A 260 17.81 -16.17 11.08
N HIS A 261 17.62 -14.85 10.95
CA HIS A 261 17.20 -13.96 12.03
C HIS A 261 15.86 -13.24 11.77
N LEU A 262 15.24 -13.44 10.59
CA LEU A 262 13.93 -12.88 10.25
C LEU A 262 12.78 -13.75 10.81
N TYR A 263 11.77 -13.11 11.39
CA TYR A 263 10.59 -13.80 11.91
C TYR A 263 9.57 -14.14 10.82
N ARG A 264 9.45 -13.30 9.79
CA ARG A 264 8.54 -13.51 8.64
C ARG A 264 7.05 -13.60 9.02
N ASP A 265 6.68 -13.15 10.22
CA ASP A 265 5.33 -13.19 10.76
C ASP A 265 4.57 -11.85 10.63
N SER A 266 5.05 -10.96 9.76
CA SER A 266 4.40 -9.70 9.42
C SER A 266 4.56 -9.40 7.94
N ASP A 267 3.66 -8.58 7.37
CA ASP A 267 3.74 -8.14 5.97
C ASP A 267 5.02 -7.32 5.71
N VAL A 268 5.44 -6.54 6.72
CA VAL A 268 6.70 -5.79 6.76
C VAL A 268 7.44 -6.08 8.08
N GLU A 269 8.72 -6.43 8.01
CA GLU A 269 9.62 -6.54 9.16
C GLU A 269 10.77 -5.57 8.90
N SER A 270 10.94 -4.54 9.73
CA SER A 270 11.83 -3.41 9.42
C SER A 270 12.78 -3.09 10.57
N MET A 271 13.97 -2.65 10.19
CA MET A 271 14.95 -2.07 11.10
C MET A 271 14.43 -0.74 11.67
N SER A 272 14.63 -0.53 12.97
CA SER A 272 14.29 0.76 13.61
C SER A 272 15.45 1.75 13.54
N ASP A 273 15.12 3.03 13.39
CA ASP A 273 16.05 4.13 13.61
C ASP A 273 16.24 4.46 15.11
N GLY A 274 15.48 3.81 15.99
CA GLY A 274 15.65 3.84 17.44
C GLY A 274 17.02 3.34 17.89
N HIS A 275 17.41 3.69 19.12
CA HIS A 275 18.75 3.38 19.65
C HIS A 275 18.76 2.75 21.05
N ASN A 276 17.59 2.40 21.57
CA ASN A 276 17.36 1.65 22.80
C ASN A 276 15.97 1.01 22.75
N ASN A 277 15.61 0.19 23.75
CA ASN A 277 14.30 -0.48 23.80
C ASN A 277 13.11 0.49 23.63
N MET A 278 13.11 1.63 24.34
CA MET A 278 11.99 2.57 24.28
C MET A 278 11.83 3.17 22.89
N THR A 279 12.92 3.65 22.30
CA THR A 279 12.87 4.31 20.99
C THR A 279 12.65 3.33 19.85
N ALA A 280 13.21 2.12 19.95
CA ALA A 280 13.05 1.07 18.94
C ALA A 280 11.66 0.43 18.97
N TYR A 281 11.11 0.15 20.16
CA TYR A 281 9.88 -0.63 20.33
C TYR A 281 8.65 0.19 20.75
N GLY A 282 8.84 1.49 20.93
CA GLY A 282 7.79 2.43 21.30
C GLY A 282 7.61 2.60 22.81
N TYR A 283 7.06 3.74 23.20
CA TYR A 283 6.77 4.08 24.60
C TYR A 283 5.59 5.06 24.71
N ASN A 284 4.96 5.05 25.88
CA ASN A 284 3.94 6.02 26.26
C ASN A 284 4.61 7.38 26.53
N ASP A 285 4.24 8.41 25.78
CA ASP A 285 4.69 9.79 25.95
C ASP A 285 3.51 10.65 26.39
N VAL A 286 3.72 11.53 27.36
CA VAL A 286 2.63 12.34 27.93
C VAL A 286 2.73 13.76 27.39
N PHE A 287 1.76 14.15 26.57
CA PHE A 287 1.60 15.54 26.17
C PHE A 287 0.98 16.33 27.32
N ASP A 288 1.57 17.49 27.62
CA ASP A 288 1.13 18.38 28.70
C ASP A 288 0.53 19.67 28.13
N GLU A 289 -0.75 19.90 28.42
CA GLU A 289 -1.51 21.10 28.06
C GLU A 289 -2.01 21.82 29.33
N PRO A 290 -1.20 22.69 29.94
CA PRO A 290 -1.49 23.27 31.26
C PRO A 290 -2.84 24.00 31.36
N ALA A 291 -3.32 24.59 30.26
CA ALA A 291 -4.58 25.33 30.18
C ALA A 291 -5.81 24.45 30.48
N MET A 292 -5.70 23.13 30.35
CA MET A 292 -6.79 22.16 30.56
C MET A 292 -6.96 21.74 32.03
N GLY A 293 -6.13 22.24 32.95
CA GLY A 293 -6.26 21.97 34.38
C GLY A 293 -6.13 20.48 34.71
N TRP A 294 -7.20 19.87 35.23
CA TRP A 294 -7.21 18.43 35.58
C TRP A 294 -6.98 17.52 34.37
N ALA A 295 -7.44 17.91 33.18
CA ALA A 295 -7.33 17.12 31.94
C ALA A 295 -6.04 17.40 31.14
N ARG A 296 -5.03 18.03 31.75
CA ARG A 296 -3.82 18.51 31.05
C ARG A 296 -2.92 17.41 30.48
N TYR A 297 -3.04 16.17 30.94
CA TYR A 297 -2.16 15.08 30.50
C TYR A 297 -2.87 14.19 29.50
N ALA A 298 -2.38 14.19 28.26
CA ALA A 298 -2.85 13.28 27.22
C ALA A 298 -1.76 12.23 26.93
N HIS A 299 -2.14 10.96 27.04
CA HIS A 299 -1.27 9.85 26.68
C HIS A 299 -1.16 9.75 25.15
N THR A 300 0.08 9.72 24.66
CA THR A 300 0.43 9.52 23.25
C THR A 300 1.35 8.31 23.13
N MET A 301 1.41 7.71 21.93
CA MET A 301 2.34 6.62 21.64
C MET A 301 3.44 7.15 20.73
N ARG A 302 4.70 6.98 21.13
CA ARG A 302 5.85 7.38 20.30
C ARG A 302 6.73 6.19 20.01
N ILE A 303 7.00 6.01 18.74
CA ILE A 303 7.95 5.04 18.21
C ILE A 303 8.85 5.77 17.22
N TRP A 304 10.14 5.46 17.21
CA TRP A 304 11.01 6.00 16.17
C TRP A 304 10.73 5.28 14.85
N VAL A 305 10.80 6.04 13.78
CA VAL A 305 10.46 5.59 12.44
C VAL A 305 11.22 4.33 12.05
N PHE A 306 10.57 3.52 11.23
CA PHE A 306 11.18 2.41 10.52
C PHE A 306 12.10 2.95 9.44
N ASN A 307 13.25 2.31 9.30
CA ASN A 307 14.24 2.70 8.31
C ASN A 307 13.78 2.26 6.91
N SER A 308 13.78 3.17 5.93
CA SER A 308 13.38 2.88 4.54
C SER A 308 14.50 2.30 3.68
N GLY A 309 15.68 2.09 4.24
CA GLY A 309 16.86 1.49 3.61
C GLY A 309 17.13 0.05 4.02
N PHE A 310 16.46 -0.48 5.04
CA PHE A 310 16.56 -1.90 5.41
C PHE A 310 15.26 -2.46 5.99
N PHE A 311 14.52 -3.22 5.18
CA PHE A 311 13.32 -3.92 5.62
C PHE A 311 13.03 -5.16 4.77
N TYR A 312 12.48 -6.18 5.40
CA TYR A 312 11.91 -7.36 4.77
C TYR A 312 10.43 -7.11 4.48
N ILE A 313 10.01 -7.40 3.25
CA ILE A 313 8.62 -7.23 2.81
C ILE A 313 8.14 -8.49 2.08
N ARG A 314 6.96 -8.98 2.47
CA ARG A 314 6.33 -10.18 1.89
C ARG A 314 5.49 -9.81 0.65
N PRO A 315 5.28 -10.73 -0.30
CA PRO A 315 4.45 -10.49 -1.47
C PRO A 315 2.96 -10.63 -1.13
N THR A 316 2.42 -9.69 -0.35
CA THR A 316 1.01 -9.66 0.06
C THR A 316 0.28 -8.45 -0.52
N ILE A 317 -1.05 -8.47 -0.51
CA ILE A 317 -1.85 -7.32 -0.97
C ILE A 317 -1.53 -6.04 -0.17
N PRO A 318 -1.52 -6.05 1.18
CA PRO A 318 -1.12 -4.86 1.94
C PRO A 318 0.31 -4.38 1.67
N SER A 319 1.25 -5.31 1.45
CA SER A 319 2.63 -4.95 1.09
C SER A 319 2.73 -4.27 -0.27
N ILE A 320 2.01 -4.76 -1.28
CA ILE A 320 1.97 -4.14 -2.62
C ILE A 320 1.29 -2.77 -2.54
N GLU A 321 0.19 -2.67 -1.80
CA GLU A 321 -0.53 -1.42 -1.57
C GLU A 321 0.36 -0.37 -0.89
N LEU A 322 1.17 -0.76 0.11
CA LEU A 322 2.16 0.13 0.73
C LEU A 322 3.11 0.71 -0.32
N LEU A 323 3.68 -0.14 -1.18
CA LEU A 323 4.61 0.30 -2.21
C LEU A 323 3.93 1.22 -3.23
N ASP A 324 2.68 0.95 -3.60
CA ASP A 324 1.88 1.80 -4.48
C ASP A 324 1.63 3.18 -3.88
N ARG A 325 1.17 3.23 -2.62
CA ARG A 325 0.90 4.48 -1.90
C ARG A 325 2.17 5.32 -1.74
N VAL A 326 3.29 4.71 -1.36
CA VAL A 326 4.56 5.40 -1.19
C VAL A 326 5.10 5.92 -2.52
N ALA A 327 5.10 5.09 -3.57
CA ALA A 327 5.59 5.49 -4.89
C ALA A 327 4.74 6.62 -5.50
N ASP A 328 3.42 6.56 -5.36
CA ASP A 328 2.50 7.59 -5.85
C ASP A 328 2.68 8.91 -5.09
N ARG A 329 2.77 8.87 -3.76
CA ARG A 329 3.03 10.07 -2.95
C ARG A 329 4.36 10.73 -3.27
N LEU A 330 5.44 9.95 -3.39
CA LEU A 330 6.75 10.48 -3.75
C LEU A 330 6.77 11.07 -5.17
N ALA A 331 5.96 10.54 -6.09
CA ALA A 331 5.83 11.10 -7.44
C ALA A 331 5.07 12.44 -7.45
N ARG A 332 4.07 12.60 -6.57
CA ARG A 332 3.24 13.82 -6.49
C ARG A 332 3.82 14.91 -5.60
N GLN A 333 4.63 14.55 -4.59
CA GLN A 333 5.14 15.46 -3.56
C GLN A 333 6.66 15.60 -3.67
N GLN A 334 7.12 16.60 -4.43
CA GLN A 334 8.55 16.75 -4.79
C GLN A 334 9.52 16.89 -3.61
N ASN A 335 9.07 17.40 -2.46
CA ASN A 335 9.90 17.62 -1.27
C ASN A 335 9.71 16.53 -0.19
N SER A 336 9.01 15.45 -0.50
CA SER A 336 8.75 14.39 0.47
C SER A 336 9.98 13.50 0.65
N TRP A 337 10.32 13.23 1.92
CA TRP A 337 11.36 12.26 2.27
C TRP A 337 10.78 10.84 2.29
N ASP A 338 11.45 9.90 1.63
CA ASP A 338 10.95 8.54 1.47
C ASP A 338 10.72 7.81 2.79
N GLN A 339 11.61 8.00 3.76
CA GLN A 339 11.43 7.43 5.08
C GLN A 339 10.19 8.00 5.79
N ALA A 340 9.93 9.30 5.65
CA ALA A 340 8.74 9.92 6.22
C ALA A 340 7.47 9.34 5.56
N VAL A 341 7.39 9.35 4.23
CA VAL A 341 6.22 8.83 3.50
C VAL A 341 5.98 7.35 3.79
N PHE A 342 7.04 6.53 3.81
CA PHE A 342 6.95 5.11 4.14
C PHE A 342 6.33 4.87 5.52
N ASN A 343 6.75 5.64 6.52
CA ASN A 343 6.20 5.51 7.87
C ASN A 343 4.79 6.10 7.99
N GLU A 344 4.52 7.24 7.36
CA GLU A 344 3.19 7.83 7.36
C GLU A 344 2.15 6.87 6.78
N GLU A 345 2.41 6.29 5.59
CA GLU A 345 1.51 5.29 5.00
C GLU A 345 1.38 4.02 5.86
N LEU A 346 2.44 3.62 6.56
CA LEU A 346 2.42 2.42 7.41
C LEU A 346 1.71 2.64 8.76
N TYR A 347 1.63 3.88 9.25
CA TYR A 347 1.17 4.19 10.61
C TYR A 347 -0.09 5.07 10.69
N PHE A 348 -0.46 5.79 9.63
CA PHE A 348 -1.67 6.60 9.69
C PHE A 348 -2.92 5.73 9.91
N PRO A 349 -3.74 6.06 10.93
CA PRO A 349 -4.98 5.34 11.17
C PRO A 349 -6.02 5.73 10.11
N SER A 350 -7.01 4.85 9.88
CA SER A 350 -8.18 5.22 9.09
C SER A 350 -8.90 6.40 9.74
N HIS A 351 -9.26 7.39 8.93
CA HIS A 351 -9.95 8.61 9.36
C HIS A 351 -10.87 9.11 8.23
N PRO A 352 -11.75 10.10 8.45
CA PRO A 352 -12.63 10.59 7.39
C PRO A 352 -11.84 10.94 6.12
N GLY A 353 -12.17 10.29 5.01
CA GLY A 353 -11.52 10.49 3.71
C GLY A 353 -10.20 9.74 3.49
N TYR A 354 -9.75 8.89 4.42
CA TYR A 354 -8.54 8.08 4.27
C TYR A 354 -8.71 6.69 4.90
N ASP A 355 -8.56 5.66 4.08
CA ASP A 355 -8.47 4.29 4.55
C ASP A 355 -7.01 3.97 4.88
N GLY A 356 -6.71 3.76 6.18
CA GLY A 356 -5.39 3.42 6.65
C GLY A 356 -4.91 2.09 6.07
N LEU A 357 -3.59 1.93 5.96
CA LEU A 357 -3.02 0.69 5.45
C LEU A 357 -3.18 -0.44 6.49
N HIS A 358 -3.71 -1.58 6.07
CA HIS A 358 -3.91 -2.75 6.92
C HIS A 358 -2.74 -3.75 6.78
N ALA A 359 -1.51 -3.27 6.88
CA ALA A 359 -0.31 -4.11 6.85
C ALA A 359 0.18 -4.41 8.27
N ALA A 360 0.40 -5.69 8.56
CA ALA A 360 1.05 -6.10 9.80
C ALA A 360 2.54 -5.76 9.75
N LYS A 361 3.08 -5.34 10.89
CA LYS A 361 4.45 -4.83 10.98
C LYS A 361 5.21 -5.36 12.20
N ARG A 362 6.51 -5.59 12.02
CA ARG A 362 7.46 -6.00 13.07
C ARG A 362 8.69 -5.12 13.07
N THR A 363 9.16 -4.78 14.26
CA THR A 363 10.48 -4.18 14.46
C THR A 363 11.53 -5.27 14.64
N MET A 364 12.61 -5.20 13.87
CA MET A 364 13.79 -6.06 14.04
C MET A 364 14.51 -5.77 15.37
N ASP A 365 15.26 -6.74 15.90
CA ASP A 365 16.13 -6.51 17.06
C ASP A 365 17.20 -5.45 16.73
N PHE A 366 17.23 -4.34 17.46
CA PHE A 366 18.09 -3.19 17.12
C PHE A 366 19.58 -3.43 17.45
N TYR A 367 19.93 -4.47 18.21
CA TYR A 367 21.32 -4.89 18.38
C TYR A 367 21.76 -5.85 17.28
N LEU A 368 20.87 -6.70 16.77
CA LEU A 368 21.19 -7.57 15.63
C LEU A 368 21.17 -6.81 14.30
N PHE A 369 20.18 -5.94 14.10
CA PHE A 369 20.02 -5.12 12.90
C PHE A 369 20.35 -3.67 13.24
N MET A 370 21.65 -3.42 13.37
CA MET A 370 22.17 -2.26 14.11
C MET A 370 22.34 -1.04 13.22
N ASN A 371 21.77 0.11 13.60
CA ASN A 371 22.13 1.38 12.97
C ASN A 371 23.46 1.90 13.53
N SER A 372 24.15 2.70 12.72
CA SER A 372 25.44 3.28 13.11
C SER A 372 25.37 4.17 14.34
N LYS A 373 24.22 4.79 14.64
CA LYS A 373 24.05 5.54 15.89
C LYS A 373 24.15 4.63 17.11
N VAL A 374 23.51 3.46 17.11
CA VAL A 374 23.65 2.43 18.16
C VAL A 374 25.11 1.98 18.27
N LEU A 375 25.77 1.72 17.14
CA LEU A 375 27.17 1.28 17.15
C LEU A 375 28.10 2.32 17.79
N PHE A 376 28.10 3.53 17.25
CA PHE A 376 29.09 4.56 17.61
C PHE A 376 28.76 5.29 18.92
N LYS A 377 27.49 5.37 19.33
CA LYS A 377 27.11 6.00 20.60
C LYS A 377 27.14 5.04 21.79
N THR A 378 26.82 3.76 21.57
CA THR A 378 26.51 2.84 22.67
C THR A 378 27.34 1.56 22.63
N VAL A 379 27.30 0.80 21.52
CA VAL A 379 27.86 -0.55 21.50
C VAL A 379 29.39 -0.54 21.59
N ARG A 380 30.07 0.34 20.86
CA ARG A 380 31.54 0.38 20.85
C ARG A 380 32.16 0.76 22.21
N THR A 381 31.43 1.53 23.02
CA THR A 381 31.92 2.06 24.31
C THR A 381 31.61 1.13 25.48
N ASP A 382 30.65 0.21 25.33
CA ASP A 382 30.28 -0.74 26.37
C ASP A 382 31.08 -2.05 26.25
N ALA A 383 31.73 -2.46 27.33
CA ALA A 383 32.64 -3.61 27.35
C ALA A 383 31.96 -4.97 27.10
N LYS A 384 30.64 -5.08 27.35
CA LYS A 384 29.85 -6.28 27.09
C LYS A 384 29.26 -6.22 25.68
N LEU A 385 28.64 -5.09 25.31
CA LEU A 385 27.98 -4.94 24.01
C LEU A 385 28.97 -5.00 22.86
N LYS A 386 30.20 -4.48 23.00
CA LYS A 386 31.21 -4.55 21.93
C LYS A 386 31.59 -5.97 21.50
N LYS A 387 31.25 -6.99 22.31
CA LYS A 387 31.46 -8.41 22.00
C LYS A 387 30.30 -9.01 21.18
N LEU A 388 29.16 -8.32 21.09
CA LEU A 388 28.03 -8.74 20.29
C LEU A 388 28.43 -8.70 18.81
N LYS A 389 28.15 -9.77 18.08
CA LYS A 389 28.25 -9.79 16.62
C LYS A 389 26.87 -9.47 16.05
N PRO A 390 26.65 -8.29 15.44
CA PRO A 390 25.39 -7.99 14.78
C PRO A 390 25.19 -8.90 13.56
N VAL A 391 23.97 -8.93 13.03
CA VAL A 391 23.65 -9.52 11.73
C VAL A 391 24.09 -8.57 10.62
N ILE A 392 23.69 -7.30 10.76
CA ILE A 392 24.11 -6.21 9.88
C ILE A 392 24.47 -4.97 10.69
N VAL A 393 25.25 -4.09 10.07
CA VAL A 393 25.42 -2.70 10.50
C VAL A 393 25.04 -1.78 9.34
N HIS A 394 24.10 -0.87 9.56
CA HIS A 394 23.69 0.15 8.59
C HIS A 394 24.31 1.50 8.93
N VAL A 395 25.10 2.07 8.03
CA VAL A 395 25.79 3.35 8.23
C VAL A 395 24.92 4.56 7.83
N ASN A 396 23.69 4.59 8.33
CA ASN A 396 22.67 5.59 7.96
C ASN A 396 22.74 6.94 8.70
N TYR A 397 23.41 7.03 9.85
CA TYR A 397 23.44 8.25 10.68
C TYR A 397 24.68 9.13 10.48
N HIS A 398 25.54 8.81 9.52
CA HIS A 398 26.83 9.49 9.33
C HIS A 398 27.06 9.81 7.85
N PRO A 399 27.58 11.01 7.52
CA PRO A 399 27.87 11.40 6.14
C PRO A 399 29.11 10.69 5.58
N ASP A 400 30.10 10.39 6.43
CA ASP A 400 31.34 9.66 6.11
C ASP A 400 31.12 8.14 6.07
N LYS A 401 30.15 7.70 5.26
CA LYS A 401 29.68 6.31 5.19
C LYS A 401 30.79 5.32 4.86
N LEU A 402 31.48 5.50 3.74
CA LEU A 402 32.48 4.54 3.25
C LEU A 402 33.64 4.28 4.23
N PRO A 403 34.32 5.30 4.81
CA PRO A 403 35.34 5.07 5.83
C PRO A 403 34.83 4.29 7.04
N ARG A 404 33.62 4.60 7.53
CA ARG A 404 33.00 3.88 8.65
C ARG A 404 32.64 2.45 8.28
N MET A 405 32.15 2.20 7.07
CA MET A 405 31.89 0.84 6.60
C MET A 405 33.17 -0.02 6.63
N LYS A 406 34.29 0.53 6.14
CA LYS A 406 35.58 -0.16 6.20
C LYS A 406 36.01 -0.42 7.65
N ALA A 407 35.84 0.55 8.53
CA ALA A 407 36.15 0.39 9.95
C ALA A 407 35.30 -0.67 10.66
N VAL A 408 34.01 -0.77 10.29
CA VAL A 408 33.11 -1.83 10.78
C VAL A 408 33.63 -3.20 10.34
N VAL A 409 34.09 -3.34 9.08
CA VAL A 409 34.72 -4.57 8.59
C VAL A 409 35.99 -4.87 9.39
N GLU A 410 36.89 -3.91 9.56
CA GLU A 410 38.12 -4.11 10.35
C GLU A 410 37.83 -4.56 11.78
N PHE A 411 36.82 -3.97 12.42
CA PHE A 411 36.43 -4.29 13.79
C PHE A 411 35.84 -5.69 13.93
N TYR A 412 34.79 -6.01 13.18
CA TYR A 412 34.03 -7.26 13.35
C TYR A 412 34.61 -8.45 12.58
N VAL A 413 35.32 -8.20 11.48
CA VAL A 413 35.85 -9.26 10.60
C VAL A 413 37.32 -9.50 10.85
N ASN A 414 38.13 -8.44 10.92
CA ASN A 414 39.58 -8.57 11.07
C ASN A 414 40.04 -8.50 12.54
N GLY A 415 39.11 -8.26 13.47
CA GLY A 415 39.38 -8.26 14.91
C GLY A 415 40.12 -7.02 15.41
N LYS A 416 40.27 -5.97 14.59
CA LYS A 416 40.97 -4.73 14.94
C LYS A 416 40.12 -3.89 15.90
N GLN A 417 40.37 -4.05 17.21
CA GLN A 417 39.52 -3.50 18.27
C GLN A 417 39.49 -1.96 18.32
N ASP A 418 40.55 -1.31 17.87
CA ASP A 418 40.69 0.15 17.79
C ASP A 418 40.12 0.74 16.49
N ALA A 419 39.65 -0.08 15.53
CA ALA A 419 39.23 0.39 14.21
C ALA A 419 38.10 1.43 14.25
N LEU A 420 37.22 1.37 15.26
CA LEU A 420 36.11 2.30 15.43
C LEU A 420 36.47 3.56 16.22
N GLU A 421 37.60 3.59 16.92
CA GLU A 421 37.98 4.68 17.84
C GLU A 421 38.22 6.04 17.15
N PRO A 422 38.85 6.12 15.96
CA PRO A 422 39.11 7.39 15.29
C PRO A 422 37.85 8.17 14.90
N PHE A 423 36.70 7.51 14.87
CA PHE A 423 35.46 8.11 14.41
C PHE A 423 34.70 8.82 15.55
N PRO A 424 34.25 10.07 15.38
CA PRO A 424 33.36 10.70 16.35
C PRO A 424 32.00 9.97 16.44
N ALA A 425 31.31 10.14 17.57
CA ALA A 425 29.99 9.52 17.81
C ALA A 425 28.88 10.10 16.91
N GLY A 426 29.06 11.32 16.42
CA GLY A 426 28.27 11.94 15.35
C GLY A 426 29.19 12.55 14.31
N SER A 427 28.68 13.44 13.48
CA SER A 427 29.47 14.22 12.52
C SER A 427 29.45 15.70 12.87
N ASN A 428 30.62 16.33 12.99
CA ASN A 428 30.73 17.79 12.88
C ASN A 428 30.58 18.11 11.39
N TRP A 429 29.62 18.96 11.05
CA TRP A 429 29.43 19.47 9.70
C TRP A 429 30.37 20.65 9.45
#